data_AF-A0A838KEJ2-F1
#
_entry.id   AF-A0A838KEJ2-F1
#
_cell.length_a   1.000
_cell.length_b   1.000
_cell.length_c   1.000
_cell.angle_alpha   90.00
_cell.angle_beta   90.00
_cell.angle_gamma   90.00
#
_symmetry.space_group_name_H-M   'P 1'
#
loop_
_entity.id
_entity.type
_entity.pdbx_description
1 polymer ?
#
loop_
_entity_poly.entity_id
_entity_poly.type
_entity_poly.pdbx_seq_one_letter_code
_entity_poly.pdbx_strand_id
1 'polypeptide(L)'
;MDRSSTVLTIGLVLDHAQQRGFHVDVVTTAGTLLEDVSVAALDRFCIVLLDGSTAGRAHVVAREHVVSVSMSRSDLLAIEGGDAHEPAAAPSAGAGT
;
A
#
# COMPACT_ATOMS: atom_id res chain seq x y z
N MET A 1 -2.91 22.29 14.63
CA MET A 1 -2.48 20.90 14.39
C MET A 1 -3.16 20.43 13.12
N ASP A 2 -2.49 20.56 11.98
CA ASP A 2 -2.98 20.10 10.68
C ASP A 2 -3.16 18.58 10.71
N ARG A 3 -4.43 18.14 10.75
CA ARG A 3 -4.80 16.78 10.39
C ARG A 3 -4.83 16.72 8.87
N SER A 4 -3.64 16.64 8.27
CA SER A 4 -3.53 16.32 6.85
C SER A 4 -3.95 14.87 6.70
N SER A 5 -5.19 14.65 6.25
CA SER A 5 -5.76 13.33 6.01
C SER A 5 -5.65 13.03 4.52
N THR A 6 -4.64 12.27 4.13
CA THR A 6 -4.56 11.71 2.77
C THR A 6 -5.52 10.53 2.68
N VAL A 7 -6.59 10.66 1.89
CA VAL A 7 -7.54 9.56 1.64
C VAL A 7 -7.03 8.77 0.45
N LEU A 8 -6.52 7.57 0.71
CA LEU A 8 -6.14 6.61 -0.33
C LEU A 8 -7.22 5.54 -0.49
N THR A 9 -7.35 4.98 -1.68
CA THR A 9 -8.24 3.83 -1.90
C THR A 9 -7.61 2.57 -1.33
N ILE A 10 -8.44 1.65 -0.83
CA ILE A 10 -8.00 0.35 -0.28
C ILE A 10 -7.07 -0.38 -1.26
N GLY A 11 -7.38 -0.35 -2.56
CA GLY A 11 -6.55 -0.95 -3.59
C GLY A 11 -5.13 -0.38 -3.59
N LEU A 12 -4.99 0.94 -3.69
CA LEU A 12 -3.70 1.62 -3.74
C LEU A 12 -2.85 1.35 -2.48
N VAL A 13 -3.49 1.38 -1.30
CA VAL A 13 -2.83 1.09 -0.02
C VAL A 13 -2.26 -0.33 0.00
N LEU A 14 -3.07 -1.31 -0.43
CA LEU A 14 -2.65 -2.70 -0.51
C LEU A 14 -1.52 -2.89 -1.51
N ASP A 15 -1.63 -2.31 -2.71
CA ASP A 15 -0.62 -2.40 -3.77
C ASP A 15 0.75 -1.89 -3.28
N HIS A 16 0.78 -0.73 -2.61
CA HIS A 16 2.02 -0.20 -2.02
C HIS A 16 2.54 -1.06 -0.87
N ALA A 17 1.65 -1.55 0.00
CA ALA A 17 2.04 -2.42 1.09
C ALA A 17 2.72 -3.70 0.58
N GLN A 18 2.19 -4.30 -0.49
CA GLN A 18 2.82 -5.46 -1.13
C GLN A 18 4.17 -5.11 -1.76
N GLN A 19 4.25 -4.03 -2.54
CA GLN A 19 5.46 -3.67 -3.29
C GLN A 19 6.63 -3.28 -2.37
N ARG A 20 6.33 -2.67 -1.22
CA ARG A 20 7.32 -2.12 -0.30
C ARG A 20 7.49 -2.92 0.98
N GLY A 21 6.68 -3.95 1.18
CA GLY A 21 6.70 -4.76 2.39
C GLY A 21 6.24 -3.99 3.63
N PHE A 22 5.28 -3.07 3.48
CA PHE A 22 4.71 -2.38 4.63
C PHE A 22 3.73 -3.29 5.37
N HIS A 23 3.69 -3.12 6.68
CA HIS A 23 2.71 -3.76 7.54
C HIS A 23 1.44 -2.90 7.59
N VAL A 24 0.30 -3.57 7.56
CA VAL A 24 -1.01 -2.94 7.55
C VAL A 24 -1.95 -3.65 8.52
N ASP A 25 -2.95 -2.92 9.00
CA ASP A 25 -4.08 -3.53 9.69
C ASP A 25 -5.26 -3.63 8.72
N VAL A 26 -5.96 -4.76 8.72
CA VAL A 26 -7.07 -5.03 7.81
C VAL A 26 -8.32 -5.36 8.60
N VAL A 27 -9.41 -4.62 8.32
CA VAL A 27 -10.74 -4.92 8.85
C VAL A 27 -11.58 -5.58 7.77
N THR A 28 -12.13 -6.74 8.08
CA THR A 28 -12.99 -7.50 7.18
C THR A 28 -14.47 -7.25 7.43
N THR A 29 -15.33 -7.62 6.48
CA THR A 29 -16.80 -7.56 6.60
C THR A 29 -17.33 -8.44 7.73
N ALA A 30 -16.59 -9.46 8.15
CA ALA A 30 -16.89 -10.28 9.32
C ALA A 30 -16.60 -9.58 10.66
N GLY A 31 -16.08 -8.34 10.64
CA GLY A 31 -15.63 -7.61 11.83
C GLY A 31 -14.31 -8.13 12.39
N THR A 32 -13.62 -9.03 11.69
CA THR A 32 -12.29 -9.50 12.09
C THR A 32 -11.27 -8.43 11.76
N LEU A 33 -10.48 -8.05 12.76
CA LEU A 33 -9.29 -7.21 12.63
C LEU A 33 -8.06 -8.12 12.54
N LEU A 34 -7.27 -7.93 11.49
CA LEU A 34 -5.96 -8.55 11.30
C LEU A 34 -4.92 -7.46 11.48
N GLU A 35 -4.21 -7.47 12.61
CA GLU A 35 -3.24 -6.43 12.97
C GLU A 35 -1.84 -6.79 12.49
N ASP A 36 -1.06 -5.78 12.11
CA ASP A 36 0.37 -5.88 11.77
C ASP A 36 0.70 -6.96 10.71
N VAL A 37 -0.19 -7.12 9.73
CA VAL A 37 -0.03 -8.11 8.67
C VAL A 37 0.75 -7.56 7.48
N SER A 38 1.56 -8.41 6.86
CA SER A 38 2.20 -8.11 5.57
C SER A 38 1.35 -8.62 4.41
N VAL A 39 1.31 -7.86 3.32
CA VAL A 39 0.61 -8.25 2.10
C VAL A 39 1.55 -9.08 1.23
N ALA A 40 1.40 -10.41 1.26
CA ALA A 40 2.27 -11.31 0.50
C ALA A 40 1.86 -11.42 -0.97
N ALA A 41 0.56 -11.37 -1.25
CA ALA A 41 0.05 -11.40 -2.62
C ALA A 41 -1.30 -10.69 -2.73
N LEU A 42 -1.48 -10.00 -3.85
CA LEU A 42 -2.74 -9.39 -4.26
C LEU A 42 -3.15 -9.97 -5.60
N ASP A 43 -4.37 -10.47 -5.64
CA ASP A 43 -5.05 -10.84 -6.86
C ASP A 43 -6.34 -9.99 -7.02
N ARG A 44 -7.01 -10.16 -8.17
CA ARG A 44 -8.32 -9.58 -8.41
C ARG A 44 -9.36 -10.06 -7.40
N PHE A 45 -9.30 -11.33 -6.97
CA PHE A 45 -10.35 -11.94 -6.15
C PHE A 45 -10.01 -12.00 -4.66
N CYS A 46 -8.75 -12.19 -4.33
CA CYS A 46 -8.32 -12.37 -2.95
C CYS A 46 -6.99 -11.68 -2.67
N ILE A 47 -6.74 -11.49 -1.38
CA ILE A 47 -5.50 -10.99 -0.83
C ILE A 47 -4.96 -12.03 0.15
N VAL A 48 -3.64 -12.23 0.13
CA VAL A 48 -2.94 -13.13 1.04
C VAL A 48 -2.18 -12.26 2.04
N LEU A 49 -2.55 -12.38 3.30
CA LEU A 49 -1.98 -11.64 4.41
C LEU A 49 -1.20 -12.60 5.30
N LEU A 50 0.00 -12.21 5.71
CA LEU A 50 0.82 -12.98 6.63
C LEU A 50 0.95 -12.22 7.95
N ASP A 51 0.62 -12.91 9.03
CA ASP A 51 0.81 -12.41 10.40
C ASP A 51 2.31 -12.16 10.67
N GLY A 52 2.64 -11.00 11.25
CA GLY A 52 4.00 -10.65 11.65
C GLY A 52 4.57 -11.52 12.78
N SER A 53 3.72 -12.33 13.43
CA SER A 53 4.13 -13.27 14.47
C SER A 53 4.99 -14.42 13.95
N THR A 54 6.00 -14.81 14.73
CA THR A 54 6.98 -15.89 14.42
C THR A 54 6.38 -17.26 14.11
N ALA A 55 5.08 -17.47 14.38
CA ALA A 55 4.34 -18.69 14.01
C ALA A 55 3.69 -18.64 12.62
N GLY A 56 3.83 -17.55 11.86
CA GLY A 56 3.54 -17.43 10.43
C GLY A 56 2.18 -17.97 10.01
N ARG A 57 1.08 -17.35 10.44
CA ARG A 57 -0.25 -17.68 9.94
C ARG A 57 -0.55 -16.89 8.67
N ALA A 58 -1.07 -17.60 7.66
CA ALA A 58 -1.55 -16.99 6.44
C ALA A 58 -3.07 -16.85 6.48
N HIS A 59 -3.56 -15.69 6.07
CA HIS A 59 -4.98 -15.38 5.94
C HIS A 59 -5.28 -15.10 4.48
N VAL A 60 -6.26 -15.81 3.91
CA VAL A 60 -6.77 -15.53 2.57
C VAL A 60 -8.10 -14.79 2.74
N VAL A 61 -8.15 -13.54 2.30
CA VAL A 61 -9.32 -12.68 2.42
C VAL A 61 -9.81 -12.33 1.02
N ALA A 62 -11.11 -12.50 0.76
CA ALA A 62 -11.69 -12.03 -0.50
C ALA A 62 -11.58 -10.50 -0.56
N ARG A 63 -11.17 -9.95 -1.71
CA ARG A 63 -10.91 -8.51 -1.85
C ARG A 63 -12.15 -7.66 -1.55
N GLU A 64 -13.33 -8.17 -1.91
CA GLU A 64 -14.63 -7.56 -1.63
C GLU A 64 -15.04 -7.60 -0.15
N HIS A 65 -14.37 -8.40 0.67
CA HIS A 65 -14.60 -8.46 2.12
C HIS A 65 -13.70 -7.51 2.90
N VAL A 66 -12.80 -6.77 2.24
CA VAL A 66 -11.97 -5.77 2.91
C VAL A 66 -12.75 -4.46 3.04
N VAL A 67 -12.99 -4.05 4.27
CA VAL A 67 -13.79 -2.84 4.59
C VAL A 67 -12.88 -1.65 4.87
N SER A 68 -11.75 -1.90 5.52
CA SER A 68 -10.78 -0.85 5.85
C SER A 68 -9.38 -1.42 5.87
N VAL A 69 -8.42 -0.59 5.51
CA VAL A 69 -6.99 -0.85 5.64
C VAL A 69 -6.36 0.39 6.27
N SER A 70 -5.61 0.20 7.35
CA SER A 70 -4.81 1.25 7.99
C SER A 70 -3.34 0.87 7.97
N MET A 71 -2.48 1.88 7.98
CA MET A 71 -1.03 1.73 8.06
C MET A 71 -0.44 2.86 8.88
N SER A 72 0.84 2.73 9.25
CA SER A 72 1.53 3.79 9.96
C SER A 72 1.64 5.06 9.11
N ARG A 73 1.62 6.22 9.75
CA ARG A 73 1.78 7.51 9.06
C ARG A 73 3.13 7.59 8.33
N SER A 74 4.17 6.97 8.88
CA SER A 74 5.51 6.95 8.28
C SER A 74 5.51 6.22 6.95
N ASP A 75 4.83 5.07 6.87
CA ASP A 75 4.71 4.29 5.64
C ASP A 75 3.85 5.02 4.61
N LEU A 76 2.77 5.68 5.07
CA LEU A 76 1.93 6.52 4.23
C LEU A 76 2.71 7.66 3.57
N LEU A 77 3.54 8.37 4.33
CA LEU A 77 4.39 9.44 3.80
C LEU A 77 5.48 8.90 2.85
N ALA A 78 5.94 7.67 3.07
CA ALA A 78 6.87 7.03 2.15
C ALA A 78 6.24 6.78 0.78
N ILE A 79 4.92 6.54 0.69
CA ILE A 79 4.19 6.43 -0.58
C ILE A 79 4.25 7.77 -1.35
N GLU A 80 4.06 8.90 -0.67
CA GLU A 80 4.07 10.24 -1.28
C GLU A 80 5.46 10.70 -1.76
N GLY A 81 6.53 10.28 -1.08
CA GLY A 81 7.91 10.67 -1.42
C GLY A 81 8.51 10.05 -2.68
N GLY A 82 7.75 9.23 -3.43
CA GLY A 82 8.23 8.50 -4.61
C GLY A 82 8.23 9.29 -5.92
N ASP A 83 7.66 10.49 -5.97
CA ASP A 83 7.48 11.28 -7.19
C ASP A 83 8.41 12.51 -7.26
N ALA A 84 9.69 12.32 -6.92
CA ALA A 84 10.72 13.16 -7.53
C ALA A 84 10.88 12.71 -9.00
N HIS A 85 9.89 13.07 -9.83
CA HIS A 85 10.03 13.07 -11.27
C HIS A 85 11.19 14.01 -11.60
N GLU A 86 12.39 13.45 -11.79
CA GLU A 86 13.49 14.18 -12.43
C GLU A 86 12.94 14.66 -13.78
N PRO A 87 12.78 15.97 -14.01
CA PRO A 87 12.31 16.45 -15.30
C PRO A 87 13.40 16.08 -16.30
N ALA A 88 13.11 15.07 -17.14
CA ALA A 88 13.97 14.68 -18.23
C ALA A 88 14.38 15.94 -19.00
N ALA A 89 15.68 16.21 -19.00
CA ALA A 89 16.26 17.38 -19.63
C ALA A 89 15.73 17.51 -21.07
N ALA A 90 15.12 18.65 -21.38
CA ALA A 90 14.70 18.99 -22.73
C ALA A 90 15.91 18.86 -23.68
N PRO A 91 15.78 18.19 -24.84
CA PRO A 91 16.88 18.17 -25.80
C PRO A 91 17.11 19.60 -26.32
N SER A 92 18.26 20.17 -25.93
CA SER A 92 18.75 21.43 -26.43
C SER A 92 19.06 21.33 -27.92
N ALA A 93 18.48 22.28 -28.67
CA ALA A 93 18.73 22.68 -30.06
C ALA A 93 19.89 22.01 -30.83
N GLY A 94 19.54 21.39 -31.96
CA GLY A 94 20.43 21.22 -33.10
C GLY A 94 20.12 22.28 -34.15
N ALA A 95 20.85 23.40 -34.11
CA ALA A 95 20.98 24.32 -35.23
C ALA A 95 22.14 23.85 -36.12
N GLY A 96 21.92 23.84 -37.44
CA GLY A 96 22.92 23.54 -38.47
C GLY A 96 22.27 22.73 -39.60
N THR A 97 22.30 23.13 -40.86
CA THR A 97 22.98 24.19 -41.62
C THR A 97 22.16 24.47 -42.86
#